data_AF-T0JZT2-F1
#
_entry.id   AF-T0JZT2-F1
#
_cell.length_a   1.000
_cell.length_b   1.000
_cell.length_c   1.000
_cell.angle_alpha   90.00
_cell.angle_beta   90.00
_cell.angle_gamma   90.00
#
_symmetry.space_group_name_H-M   'P 1'
#
loop_
_entity.id
_entity.type
_entity.pdbx_description
1 polymer ?
#
loop_
_entity_poly.entity_id
_entity_poly.type
_entity_poly.pdbx_seq_one_letter_code
_entity_poly.pdbx_strand_id
1 'polypeptide(L)' 'MSEAMRVPAIPLTDKDVLAVAAMLDLPILPACMPGVLANLALLDRHARILLAEGDAECA' A
#
# COMPACT_ATOMS: atom_id res chain seq x y z
N MET A 1 22.84 12.04 8.76
CA MET A 1 21.91 12.42 7.68
C MET A 1 20.68 11.57 7.87
N SER A 2 19.59 12.13 8.40
CA SER A 2 18.36 11.35 8.61
C SER A 2 17.76 11.03 7.25
N GLU A 3 17.80 9.75 6.87
CA GLU A 3 16.90 9.24 5.85
C GLU A 3 15.48 9.48 6.36
N ALA A 4 14.76 10.40 5.72
CA ALA A 4 13.32 10.42 5.85
C ALA A 4 12.83 9.02 5.47
N MET A 5 12.28 8.29 6.44
CA MET A 5 11.70 6.97 6.23
C MET A 5 10.64 7.13 5.13
N ARG A 6 11.01 6.80 3.89
CA ARG A 6 10.07 6.83 2.77
C ARG A 6 9.10 5.70 3.03
N VAL A 7 7.91 6.07 3.47
CA VAL A 7 6.80 5.13 3.59
C VAL A 7 6.61 4.53 2.19
N PRO A 8 6.70 3.20 2.05
CA PRO A 8 6.46 2.56 0.77
C PRO A 8 5.04 2.92 0.31
N ALA A 9 4.92 3.48 -0.89
CA ALA A 9 3.61 3.74 -1.47
C ALA A 9 2.91 2.40 -1.71
N ILE A 10 1.67 2.28 -1.23
CA ILE A 10 0.87 1.08 -1.47
C ILE A 10 0.44 1.09 -2.95
N PRO A 11 0.64 0.00 -3.71
CA PRO A 11 0.22 -0.06 -5.11
C PRO A 11 -1.31 -0.05 -5.19
N LEU A 12 -1.86 0.88 -5.98
CA LEU A 12 -3.31 1.07 -6.13
C LEU A 12 -3.79 0.91 -7.57
N THR A 13 -2.93 0.41 -8.47
CA THR A 13 -3.30 0.08 -9.85
C THR A 13 -3.16 -1.41 -10.09
N ASP A 14 -4.02 -1.96 -10.97
CA ASP A 14 -3.98 -3.36 -11.38
C ASP A 14 -2.58 -3.78 -11.85
N LYS A 15 -1.91 -2.90 -12.62
CA LYS A 15 -0.57 -3.16 -13.15
C LYS A 15 0.45 -3.34 -12.03
N ASP A 16 0.44 -2.45 -11.05
CA ASP A 16 1.41 -2.49 -9.95
C ASP A 16 1.13 -3.68 -9.04
N VAL A 17 -0.14 -3.98 -8.77
CA VAL A 17 -0.57 -5.14 -7.99
C VAL A 17 -0.13 -6.44 -8.67
N LEU A 18 -0.33 -6.58 -9.99
CA LEU A 18 0.10 -7.76 -10.74
C LEU A 18 1.62 -7.92 -10.77
N ALA A 19 2.37 -6.82 -10.89
CA ALA A 19 3.83 -6.87 -10.85
C ALA A 19 4.34 -7.38 -9.49
N VAL A 20 3.77 -6.88 -8.38
CA VAL A 20 4.12 -7.34 -7.02
C VAL A 20 3.69 -8.79 -6.80
N ALA A 21 2.48 -9.15 -7.20
CA ALA A 21 1.96 -10.51 -7.13
C ALA A 21 2.87 -11.51 -7.85
N ALA A 22 3.38 -11.16 -9.03
CA ALA A 22 4.32 -11.99 -9.78
C ALA A 22 5.68 -12.12 -9.09
N MET A 23 6.21 -11.04 -8.49
CA MET A 23 7.46 -11.09 -7.72
C MET A 23 7.35 -11.98 -6.48
N LEU A 24 6.16 -12.08 -5.89
CA LEU A 24 5.89 -12.85 -4.68
C LEU A 24 5.38 -14.27 -4.94
N ASP A 25 5.26 -14.68 -6.21
CA ASP A 25 4.67 -15.95 -6.62
C ASP A 25 3.24 -16.17 -6.04
N LEU A 26 2.45 -15.09 -6.01
CA LEU A 26 1.07 -15.07 -5.51
C LEU A 26 0.09 -14.76 -6.65
N PRO A 27 -0.36 -15.77 -7.42
CA PRO A 27 -1.26 -15.52 -8.54
C PRO A 27 -2.61 -14.96 -8.07
N ILE A 28 -3.03 -13.84 -8.67
CA ILE A 28 -4.33 -13.20 -8.43
C ILE A 28 -5.24 -13.50 -9.61
N LEU A 29 -6.33 -14.22 -9.37
CA LEU A 29 -7.34 -14.44 -10.39
C LEU A 29 -8.02 -13.10 -10.76
N PRO A 30 -8.39 -12.86 -12.03
CA PRO A 30 -9.01 -11.60 -12.45
C PRO A 30 -10.25 -11.23 -11.63
N ALA A 31 -11.07 -12.23 -11.25
CA ALA A 31 -12.25 -12.03 -10.42
C ALA A 31 -11.93 -11.51 -8.99
N CYS A 32 -10.70 -11.70 -8.51
CA CYS A 32 -10.26 -11.26 -7.19
C CYS A 32 -9.71 -9.83 -7.19
N MET A 33 -9.31 -9.29 -8.35
CA MET A 33 -8.65 -7.99 -8.46
C MET A 33 -9.43 -6.84 -7.81
N PRO A 34 -10.77 -6.71 -7.99
CA PRO A 34 -11.54 -5.67 -7.31
C PRO A 34 -11.43 -5.71 -5.78
N GLY A 35 -11.42 -6.91 -5.19
CA GLY A 35 -11.28 -7.10 -3.75
C GLY A 35 -9.87 -6.79 -3.25
N VAL A 36 -8.84 -7.17 -4.02
CA VAL A 36 -7.45 -6.84 -3.70
C VAL A 36 -7.25 -5.33 -3.69
N LEU A 37 -7.75 -4.62 -4.70
CA LEU A 37 -7.67 -3.15 -4.76
C LEU A 37 -8.42 -2.48 -3.60
N ALA A 38 -9.61 -2.98 -3.23
CA ALA A 38 -10.35 -2.47 -2.08
C ALA A 38 -9.57 -2.61 -0.77
N ASN A 39 -8.94 -3.77 -0.55
CA ASN A 39 -8.10 -3.99 0.63
C ASN A 39 -6.87 -3.07 0.65
N LEU A 40 -6.18 -2.93 -0.49
CA LEU A 40 -5.02 -2.05 -0.59
C LEU A 40 -5.40 -0.57 -0.38
N ALA A 41 -6.55 -0.13 -0.89
CA ALA A 41 -7.06 1.22 -0.64
C ALA A 41 -7.40 1.46 0.85
N LEU A 42 -7.95 0.46 1.53
CA LEU A 42 -8.19 0.52 2.98
C LEU A 42 -6.88 0.66 3.75
N LEU A 43 -5.87 -0.14 3.40
CA LEU A 43 -4.55 -0.08 4.02
C LEU A 43 -3.84 1.26 3.73
N ASP A 44 -3.95 1.79 2.51
CA ASP A 44 -3.36 3.09 2.14
C ASP A 44 -3.96 4.21 3.00
N ARG A 45 -5.28 4.21 3.16
CA ARG A 45 -5.96 5.17 4.04
C ARG A 45 -5.49 5.03 5.48
N HIS A 46 -5.37 3.82 5.99
CA HIS A 46 -4.92 3.59 7.36
C HIS A 46 -3.48 4.06 7.58
N ALA A 47 -2.58 3.76 6.65
CA ALA A 47 -1.19 4.21 6.70
C ALA A 47 -1.08 5.74 6.71
N ARG A 48 -1.88 6.45 5.89
CA ARG A 48 -1.92 7.92 5.89
C ARG A 48 -2.35 8.51 7.23
N ILE A 49 -3.33 7.88 7.90
CA ILE A 49 -3.79 8.33 9.22
C ILE A 49 -2.67 8.19 10.25
N LEU A 50 -2.04 7.01 10.31
CA LEU A 50 -0.95 6.75 11.27
C LEU A 50 0.23 7.70 11.10
N LEU A 51 0.56 8.07 9.86
CA LEU A 51 1.63 9.04 9.59
C LEU A 51 1.24 10.46 10.03
N ALA A 52 0.01 10.86 9.76
CA ALA A 52 -0.47 12.18 10.19
C ALA A 52 -0.56 12.30 11.73
N GLU A 53 -0.90 11.20 12.43
CA GLU A 53 -0.92 11.15 13.89
C GLU A 53 0.50 11.09 14.49
N GLY A 54 1.41 10.33 13.89
CA GLY A 54 2.81 10.26 14.33
C GLY A 54 3.57 11.58 14.16
N ASP A 55 3.26 12.37 13.13
CA ASP A 55 3.80 13.72 12.95
C ASP A 55 3.25 14.71 14.00
N ALA A 56 2.05 14.48 14.55
CA ALA A 56 1.46 15.32 15.59
C ALA A 56 2.05 15.09 16.98
N GLU A 57 2.58 13.89 17.28
CA GLU A 57 3.25 13.59 18.55
C GLU A 57 4.69 14.15 18.63
N CYS A 58 5.28 14.59 17.51
CA CYS A 58 6.57 15.28 17.46
C CYS A 58 6.47 16.81 17.30
N ALA A 59 5.25 17.37 17.33
CA ALA A 59 4.98 18.80 17.14
C ALA A 59 4.90 19.59 18.45
#